data_AF-A0A0G0R5J2-F1
#
_entry.id   AF-A0A0G0R5J2-F1
#
_cell.length_a   1.000
_cell.length_b   1.000
_cell.length_c   1.000
_cell.angle_alpha   90.00
_cell.angle_beta   90.00
_cell.angle_gamma   90.00
#
_symmetry.space_group_name_H-M   'P 1'
#
loop_
_entity.id
_entity.type
_entity.pdbx_description
1 polymer ?
#
loop_
_entity_poly.entity_id
_entity_poly.type
_entity_poly.pdbx_seq_one_letter_code
_entity_poly.pdbx_strand_id
1 'polypeptide(L)'
;MQEALEAVKSIVNSNDATSQGWNRIYCPPDAVEPGEGGTCSAAGAKGAPDSNPYKVKVVGSVWKLYQGAETITIGTETYIRAVHIENVSRDSSGQIESSYNASNDDPFTQKIIVKVTPPSGTPVVSIVSFITRSIKKQTSPSQAPAVQSDWSGGINCTPVVTSFGTEYCSSDGNEDVTITSGSIKIHTQ
;
A
#
# COMPACT_ATOMS: atom_id res chain seq x y z
N MET A 1 8.16 -18.92 1.71
CA MET A 1 8.66 -17.55 1.37
C MET A 1 8.08 -17.04 0.07
N GLN A 2 8.27 -17.76 -1.06
CA GLN A 2 7.70 -17.33 -2.37
C GLN A 2 6.18 -17.14 -2.32
N GLU A 3 5.45 -18.07 -1.69
CA GLU A 3 4.00 -17.97 -1.48
C GLU A 3 3.59 -16.63 -0.85
N ALA A 4 4.27 -16.20 0.22
CA ALA A 4 3.96 -14.95 0.89
C ALA A 4 4.21 -13.73 -0.01
N LEU A 5 5.27 -13.76 -0.81
CA LEU A 5 5.53 -12.71 -1.81
C LEU A 5 4.44 -12.68 -2.89
N GLU A 6 4.01 -13.83 -3.41
CA GLU A 6 2.93 -13.91 -4.40
C GLU A 6 1.57 -13.51 -3.81
N ALA A 7 1.31 -13.81 -2.54
CA ALA A 7 0.12 -13.33 -1.82
C ALA A 7 0.13 -11.81 -1.71
N VAL A 8 1.25 -11.17 -1.36
CA VAL A 8 1.38 -9.71 -1.33
C VAL A 8 1.15 -9.11 -2.72
N LYS A 9 1.74 -9.70 -3.78
CA LYS A 9 1.48 -9.26 -5.16
C LYS A 9 0.01 -9.42 -5.55
N SER A 10 -0.65 -10.49 -5.10
CA SER A 10 -2.08 -10.69 -5.34
C SER A 10 -2.92 -9.62 -4.65
N ILE A 11 -2.59 -9.25 -3.41
CA ILE A 11 -3.25 -8.18 -2.65
C ILE A 11 -3.10 -6.84 -3.34
N VAL A 12 -1.89 -6.51 -3.82
CA VAL A 12 -1.63 -5.26 -4.55
C VAL A 12 -2.50 -5.12 -5.80
N ASN A 13 -2.73 -6.25 -6.49
CA ASN A 13 -3.45 -6.27 -7.75
C ASN A 13 -4.97 -6.47 -7.61
N SER A 14 -5.48 -6.83 -6.42
CA SER A 14 -6.92 -6.91 -6.17
C SER A 14 -7.45 -5.53 -5.80
N ASN A 15 -8.23 -4.91 -6.69
CA ASN A 15 -8.84 -3.60 -6.45
C ASN A 15 -10.29 -3.74 -5.94
N ASP A 16 -10.56 -4.71 -5.06
CA ASP A 16 -11.88 -4.90 -4.47
C ASP A 16 -11.99 -4.17 -3.12
N ALA A 17 -13.22 -3.87 -2.71
CA ALA A 17 -13.51 -3.14 -1.48
C ALA A 17 -12.96 -3.82 -0.20
N THR A 18 -12.66 -5.12 -0.27
CA THR A 18 -12.22 -5.94 0.87
C THR A 18 -10.71 -6.10 0.94
N SER A 19 -10.00 -6.01 -0.19
CA SER A 19 -8.55 -6.12 -0.28
C SER A 19 -7.85 -4.77 -0.31
N GLN A 20 -8.53 -3.70 -0.75
CA GLN A 20 -8.03 -2.32 -0.82
C GLN A 20 -6.76 -2.13 -1.69
N GLY A 21 -6.37 -3.13 -2.50
CA GLY A 21 -5.32 -3.01 -3.52
C GLY A 21 -3.99 -2.43 -3.04
N TRP A 22 -3.44 -1.51 -3.83
CA TRP A 22 -2.24 -0.75 -3.47
C TRP A 22 -2.35 -0.06 -2.11
N ASN A 23 -3.52 0.48 -1.77
CA ASN A 23 -3.72 1.18 -0.49
C ASN A 23 -3.48 0.24 0.70
N ARG A 24 -3.68 -1.06 0.54
CA ARG A 24 -3.40 -2.04 1.60
C ARG A 24 -1.92 -2.23 1.89
N ILE A 25 -1.06 -2.02 0.90
CA ILE A 25 0.40 -2.08 1.08
C ILE A 25 0.92 -0.70 1.47
N TYR A 26 0.38 0.37 0.89
CA TYR A 26 0.73 1.74 1.25
C TYR A 26 0.22 2.17 2.64
N CYS A 27 -0.84 1.55 3.14
CA CYS A 27 -1.47 1.80 4.44
C CYS A 27 -1.91 0.45 5.03
N PRO A 28 -0.96 -0.38 5.49
CA PRO A 28 -1.30 -1.67 6.05
C PRO A 28 -2.07 -1.50 7.37
N PRO A 29 -2.98 -2.44 7.67
CA PRO A 29 -3.82 -2.40 8.86
C PRO A 29 -2.99 -2.55 10.14
N ASP A 30 -3.44 -1.91 11.21
CA ASP A 30 -3.04 -2.22 12.58
C ASP A 30 -3.84 -3.38 13.20
N ALA A 31 -4.85 -3.91 12.51
CA ALA A 31 -5.72 -4.95 13.05
C ALA A 31 -5.07 -6.34 13.13
N VAL A 32 -5.21 -6.95 14.29
CA VAL A 32 -5.07 -8.40 14.52
C VAL A 32 -6.32 -9.14 14.01
N GLU A 33 -6.13 -10.37 13.52
CA GLU A 33 -7.24 -11.22 13.06
C GLU A 33 -8.37 -11.33 14.11
N PRO A 34 -9.66 -11.37 13.72
CA PRO A 34 -10.22 -11.38 12.36
C PRO A 34 -10.74 -10.00 11.89
N GLY A 35 -10.26 -8.89 12.47
CA GLY A 35 -10.77 -7.55 12.14
C GLY A 35 -10.52 -7.18 10.67
N GLU A 36 -11.60 -6.97 9.92
CA GLU A 36 -11.55 -6.26 8.63
C GLU A 36 -11.66 -4.76 8.92
N GLY A 37 -10.71 -3.98 8.39
CA GLY A 37 -10.54 -2.60 8.80
C GLY A 37 -9.56 -2.44 9.97
N GLY A 38 -9.00 -1.26 10.08
CA GLY A 38 -7.94 -0.87 11.00
C GLY A 38 -7.49 0.54 10.64
N THR A 39 -6.92 1.29 11.57
CA THR A 39 -6.28 2.54 11.18
C THR A 39 -5.01 2.20 10.42
N CYS A 40 -4.64 3.06 9.45
CA CYS A 40 -3.32 2.94 8.88
C CYS A 40 -2.32 2.91 10.03
N SER A 41 -1.47 1.88 10.10
CA SER A 41 -0.25 2.00 10.89
C SER A 41 0.40 3.31 10.46
N ALA A 42 0.59 4.27 11.37
CA ALA A 42 0.96 5.64 11.04
C ALA A 42 2.05 5.64 9.95
N ALA A 43 1.97 6.53 8.95
CA ALA A 43 2.88 6.51 7.79
C ALA A 43 4.39 6.50 8.17
N GLY A 44 4.74 6.99 9.37
CA GLY A 44 6.09 6.93 9.96
C GLY A 44 6.46 5.64 10.71
N ALA A 45 5.57 4.66 10.82
CA ALA A 45 5.83 3.32 11.36
C ALA A 45 6.36 2.35 10.28
N LYS A 46 6.36 2.80 9.02
CA LYS A 46 6.96 2.13 7.86
C LYS A 46 8.41 2.56 7.75
N GLY A 47 9.31 1.62 7.48
CA GLY A 47 10.75 1.89 7.35
C GLY A 47 11.64 1.30 8.44
N ALA A 48 11.08 0.49 9.35
CA ALA A 48 11.87 -0.39 10.21
C ALA A 48 11.62 -1.86 9.83
N PRO A 49 12.66 -2.62 9.41
CA PRO A 49 12.53 -4.00 8.92
C PRO A 49 11.96 -4.99 9.94
N ASP A 50 11.75 -4.60 11.20
CA ASP A 50 11.44 -5.51 12.30
C ASP A 50 10.33 -5.01 13.24
N SER A 51 9.95 -3.73 13.17
CA SER A 51 9.04 -3.13 14.16
C SER A 51 7.56 -3.47 13.91
N ASN A 52 7.19 -3.79 12.67
CA ASN A 52 5.81 -4.07 12.28
C ASN A 52 5.76 -5.26 11.30
N PRO A 53 5.82 -6.51 11.79
CA PRO A 53 5.63 -7.68 10.95
C PRO A 53 4.16 -7.82 10.54
N TYR A 54 3.96 -8.39 9.36
CA TYR A 54 2.67 -8.76 8.80
C TYR A 54 2.67 -10.22 8.39
N LYS A 55 1.47 -10.78 8.28
CA LYS A 55 1.21 -12.11 7.74
C LYS A 55 0.13 -12.03 6.69
N VAL A 56 0.16 -12.98 5.78
CA VAL A 56 -0.84 -13.12 4.72
C VAL A 56 -1.68 -14.36 4.99
N LYS A 57 -2.99 -14.27 4.75
CA LYS A 57 -3.91 -15.39 4.94
C LYS A 57 -5.03 -15.33 3.90
N VAL A 58 -5.46 -16.50 3.44
CA VAL A 58 -6.68 -16.60 2.63
C VAL A 58 -7.89 -16.52 3.55
N VAL A 59 -8.77 -15.55 3.32
CA VAL A 59 -10.07 -15.44 4.00
C VAL A 59 -11.17 -15.49 2.94
N GLY A 60 -12.04 -16.50 3.04
CA GLY A 60 -12.95 -16.84 1.95
C GLY A 60 -12.15 -17.31 0.74
N SER A 61 -12.04 -16.46 -0.28
CA SER A 61 -11.32 -16.73 -1.54
C SER A 61 -10.27 -15.67 -1.89
N VAL A 62 -9.96 -14.75 -0.98
CA VAL A 62 -9.02 -13.65 -1.21
C VAL A 62 -7.88 -13.65 -0.21
N TRP A 63 -6.70 -13.27 -0.68
CA TRP A 63 -5.57 -13.01 0.20
C TRP A 63 -5.80 -11.71 0.96
N LYS A 64 -5.55 -11.74 2.28
CA LYS A 64 -5.61 -10.59 3.16
C LYS A 64 -4.31 -10.46 3.94
N LEU A 65 -3.94 -9.21 4.23
CA LEU A 65 -2.81 -8.85 5.08
C LEU A 65 -3.30 -8.53 6.49
N TYR A 66 -2.62 -9.06 7.51
CA TYR A 66 -2.88 -8.83 8.93
C TYR A 66 -1.59 -8.49 9.67
N GLN A 67 -1.71 -7.77 10.78
CA GLN A 67 -0.57 -7.51 11.65
C GLN A 67 -0.09 -8.82 12.34
N GLY A 68 1.22 -8.93 12.55
CA GLY A 68 1.88 -10.03 13.24
C GLY A 68 2.62 -10.99 12.32
N ALA A 69 3.36 -11.95 12.90
CA ALA A 69 4.00 -13.04 12.17
C ALA A 69 3.10 -14.29 12.16
N GLU A 70 3.39 -15.23 11.28
CA GLU A 70 2.74 -16.54 11.23
C GLU A 70 3.69 -17.68 11.61
N THR A 71 3.12 -18.71 12.23
CA THR A 71 3.82 -19.93 12.60
C THR A 71 3.58 -21.00 11.54
N ILE A 72 4.64 -21.63 11.06
CA ILE A 72 4.60 -22.69 10.04
C ILE A 72 5.29 -23.92 10.61
N THR A 73 4.58 -25.04 10.67
CA THR A 73 5.15 -26.31 11.11
C THR A 73 5.40 -27.21 9.91
N ILE A 74 6.65 -27.66 9.75
CA ILE A 74 7.06 -28.63 8.71
C ILE A 74 7.70 -29.82 9.44
N GLY A 75 7.00 -30.96 9.44
CA GLY A 75 7.39 -32.09 10.28
C GLY A 75 7.26 -31.74 11.76
N THR A 76 8.36 -31.81 12.51
CA THR A 76 8.43 -31.43 13.93
C THR A 76 8.97 -30.02 14.15
N GLU A 77 9.49 -29.38 13.10
CA GLU A 77 10.14 -28.08 13.20
C GLU A 77 9.13 -26.96 13.01
N THR A 78 9.25 -25.92 13.84
CA THR A 78 8.39 -24.75 13.82
C THR A 78 9.17 -23.52 13.38
N TYR A 79 8.73 -22.92 12.28
CA TYR A 79 9.31 -21.72 11.69
C TYR A 79 8.38 -20.53 11.93
N ILE A 80 8.96 -19.33 12.02
CA ILE A 80 8.21 -18.08 12.06
C ILE A 80 8.43 -17.35 10.75
N ARG A 81 7.35 -17.02 10.03
CA ARG A 81 7.39 -16.23 8.79
C ARG A 81 6.77 -14.86 9.04
N ALA A 82 7.44 -13.81 8.58
CA ALA A 82 6.97 -12.44 8.68
C ALA A 82 7.19 -11.70 7.37
N VAL A 83 6.23 -10.86 7.00
CA VAL A 83 6.29 -9.92 5.89
C VAL A 83 6.52 -8.54 6.46
N HIS A 84 7.49 -7.81 5.93
CA HIS A 84 7.77 -6.42 6.27
C HIS A 84 7.59 -5.55 5.05
N ILE A 85 6.98 -4.38 5.26
CA ILE A 85 6.69 -3.41 4.22
C ILE A 85 7.40 -2.12 4.61
N GLU A 86 8.30 -1.67 3.75
CA GLU A 86 9.10 -0.47 3.95
C GLU A 86 8.83 0.55 2.85
N ASN A 87 8.82 1.83 3.24
CA ASN A 87 8.91 2.92 2.29
C ASN A 87 10.28 2.89 1.61
N VAL A 88 10.31 3.39 0.39
CA VAL A 88 11.54 3.61 -0.35
C VAL A 88 11.61 5.07 -0.76
N SER A 89 12.82 5.53 -1.03
CA SER A 89 13.07 6.87 -1.55
C SER A 89 13.94 6.76 -2.79
N ARG A 90 13.92 7.79 -3.65
CA ARG A 90 14.72 7.83 -4.88
C ARG A 90 15.67 9.00 -4.91
N ASP A 91 16.91 8.74 -5.30
CA ASP A 91 17.88 9.80 -5.52
C ASP A 91 17.54 10.63 -6.78
N SER A 92 18.32 11.69 -7.01
CA SER A 92 18.16 12.56 -8.19
C SER A 92 18.36 11.83 -9.53
N SER A 93 18.95 10.63 -9.53
CA SER A 93 19.09 9.78 -10.72
C SER A 93 17.91 8.83 -10.93
N GLY A 94 16.90 8.88 -10.06
CA GLY A 94 15.71 8.04 -10.08
C GLY A 94 15.94 6.63 -9.53
N GLN A 95 17.08 6.37 -8.89
CA GLN A 95 17.42 5.07 -8.33
C GLN A 95 16.93 4.96 -6.89
N ILE A 96 16.50 3.76 -6.48
CA ILE A 96 16.09 3.51 -5.09
C ILE A 96 17.31 3.66 -4.18
N GLU A 97 17.21 4.52 -3.18
CA GLU A 97 18.27 4.75 -2.21
C GLU A 97 18.44 3.51 -1.30
N SER A 98 19.69 3.22 -0.92
CA SER A 98 20.00 2.10 -0.03
C SER A 98 19.49 2.31 1.40
N SER A 99 19.33 3.57 1.79
CA SER A 99 18.76 4.01 3.06
C SER A 99 17.60 4.96 2.75
N TYR A 100 16.48 4.78 3.43
CA TYR A 100 15.31 5.62 3.25
C TYR A 100 15.59 7.08 3.63
N ASN A 101 15.25 7.99 2.73
CA ASN A 101 15.33 9.44 2.91
C ASN A 101 13.93 10.05 2.75
N ALA A 102 13.38 10.56 3.85
CA ALA A 102 12.03 11.10 3.88
C ALA A 102 11.81 12.30 2.95
N SER A 103 12.86 13.05 2.61
CA SER A 103 12.78 14.18 1.67
C SER A 103 12.59 13.74 0.21
N ASN A 104 12.89 12.48 -0.08
CA ASN A 104 12.89 11.88 -1.40
C ASN A 104 11.92 10.69 -1.50
N ASP A 105 10.88 10.67 -0.64
CA ASP A 105 9.93 9.56 -0.55
C ASP A 105 9.34 9.21 -1.93
N ASP A 106 9.35 7.92 -2.27
CA ASP A 106 8.65 7.38 -3.43
C ASP A 106 7.38 6.67 -2.94
N PRO A 107 6.25 7.38 -2.83
CA PRO A 107 5.00 6.80 -2.34
C PRO A 107 4.40 5.77 -3.30
N PHE A 108 4.93 5.66 -4.52
CA PHE A 108 4.48 4.71 -5.53
C PHE A 108 5.25 3.40 -5.52
N THR A 109 6.31 3.28 -4.71
CA THR A 109 7.05 2.02 -4.58
C THR A 109 7.11 1.62 -3.12
N GLN A 110 7.02 0.31 -2.85
CA GLN A 110 7.18 -0.24 -1.51
C GLN A 110 8.15 -1.42 -1.60
N LYS A 111 9.04 -1.52 -0.61
CA LYS A 111 9.95 -2.65 -0.47
C LYS A 111 9.29 -3.70 0.43
N ILE A 112 9.21 -4.92 -0.08
CA ILE A 112 8.65 -6.08 0.60
C ILE A 112 9.79 -7.00 1.00
N ILE A 113 9.86 -7.33 2.29
CA ILE A 113 10.84 -8.27 2.84
C ILE A 113 10.07 -9.41 3.50
N VAL A 114 10.22 -10.62 2.99
CA VAL A 114 9.68 -11.82 3.64
C VAL A 114 10.82 -12.48 4.39
N LYS A 115 10.74 -12.53 5.73
CA LYS A 115 11.71 -13.19 6.61
C LYS A 115 11.15 -14.52 7.11
N VAL A 116 11.99 -15.55 7.14
CA VAL A 116 11.69 -16.81 7.84
C VAL A 116 12.78 -17.08 8.86
N THR A 117 12.35 -17.20 10.12
CA THR A 117 13.17 -17.53 11.27
C THR A 117 13.02 -19.02 11.56
N PRO A 118 14.12 -19.81 11.52
CA PRO A 118 14.09 -21.21 11.90
C PRO A 118 13.94 -21.38 13.42
N PRO A 119 13.59 -22.58 13.90
CA PRO A 119 13.53 -22.88 15.34
C PRO A 119 14.83 -22.56 16.09
N SER A 120 15.98 -22.65 15.42
CA SER A 120 17.30 -22.31 15.97
C SER A 120 17.55 -20.80 16.17
N GLY A 121 16.60 -19.93 15.80
CA GLY A 121 16.66 -18.47 15.96
C GLY A 121 17.40 -17.71 14.85
N THR A 122 18.44 -18.29 14.25
CA THR A 122 19.22 -17.72 13.13
C THR A 122 19.92 -18.85 12.35
N PRO A 123 20.10 -18.77 11.01
CA PRO A 123 20.01 -17.62 10.12
C PRO A 123 18.61 -17.38 9.52
N VAL A 124 18.23 -16.09 9.43
CA VAL A 124 17.00 -15.63 8.78
C VAL A 124 17.16 -15.72 7.27
N VAL A 125 16.31 -16.49 6.60
CA VAL A 125 16.25 -16.48 5.14
C VAL A 125 15.28 -15.39 4.74
N SER A 126 15.70 -14.48 3.86
CA SER A 126 14.85 -13.39 3.38
C SER A 126 14.75 -13.33 1.86
N ILE A 127 13.55 -13.06 1.35
CA ILE A 127 13.34 -12.60 -0.02
C ILE A 127 13.00 -11.11 0.04
N VAL A 128 13.71 -10.31 -0.75
CA VAL A 128 13.44 -8.88 -0.93
C VAL A 128 12.86 -8.67 -2.32
N SER A 129 11.79 -7.90 -2.41
CA SER A 129 11.19 -7.50 -3.68
C SER A 129 10.70 -6.06 -3.59
N PHE A 130 10.72 -5.36 -4.71
CA PHE A 130 10.13 -4.03 -4.81
C PHE A 130 8.85 -4.16 -5.60
N ILE A 131 7.76 -3.66 -5.03
CA ILE A 131 6.48 -3.58 -5.72
C ILE A 131 6.19 -2.10 -5.95
N THR A 132 6.13 -1.72 -7.21
CA THR A 132 5.67 -0.40 -7.62
C THR A 132 4.20 -0.48 -7.94
N ARG A 133 3.46 0.57 -7.59
CA ARG A 133 2.11 0.84 -8.08
C ARG A 133 2.18 0.90 -9.59
N SER A 134 1.98 -0.22 -10.25
CA SER A 134 1.64 -0.18 -11.65
C SER A 134 0.28 0.47 -11.73
N ILE A 135 0.25 1.77 -12.02
CA ILE A 135 -0.93 2.35 -12.66
C ILE A 135 -1.05 1.46 -13.89
N LYS A 136 -2.05 0.57 -13.95
CA LYS A 136 -2.44 0.09 -15.26
C LYS A 136 -2.77 1.35 -16.03
N LYS A 137 -1.88 1.76 -16.93
CA LYS A 137 -2.21 2.68 -18.01
C LYS A 137 -3.27 1.93 -18.81
N GLN A 138 -4.52 2.12 -18.41
CA GLN A 138 -5.65 1.40 -18.91
C GLN A 138 -5.93 1.94 -20.31
N THR A 139 -5.57 1.18 -21.34
CA THR A 139 -5.70 1.53 -22.76
C THR A 139 -7.13 1.39 -23.27
N SER A 140 -8.15 1.43 -22.40
CA SER A 140 -9.56 1.43 -22.80
C SER A 140 -10.39 2.32 -21.87
N PRO A 141 -11.01 3.40 -22.39
CA PRO A 141 -11.77 4.38 -21.61
C PRO A 141 -13.02 3.87 -20.88
N SER A 142 -13.46 2.62 -21.10
CA SER A 142 -14.81 2.18 -20.71
C SER A 142 -14.90 1.28 -19.47
N GLN A 143 -13.79 0.99 -18.77
CA GLN A 143 -13.77 -0.01 -17.67
C GLN A 143 -12.87 0.39 -16.49
N ALA A 144 -12.62 1.68 -16.24
CA ALA A 144 -11.72 2.13 -15.18
C ALA A 144 -12.47 2.47 -13.88
N PRO A 145 -12.10 1.92 -12.71
CA PRO A 145 -12.25 2.61 -11.43
C PRO A 145 -10.87 3.22 -11.09
N ALA A 146 -10.62 4.52 -11.06
CA ALA A 146 -11.47 5.68 -11.07
C ALA A 146 -10.73 6.80 -11.81
N VAL A 147 -11.45 7.52 -12.66
CA VAL A 147 -10.96 8.80 -13.19
C VAL A 147 -11.71 9.87 -12.41
N GLN A 148 -11.08 10.43 -11.39
CA GLN A 148 -11.56 11.72 -10.87
C GLN A 148 -11.03 12.78 -11.84
N SER A 149 -11.77 12.99 -12.93
CA SER A 149 -11.52 14.08 -13.87
C SER A 149 -12.20 15.39 -13.44
N ASP A 150 -12.78 15.41 -12.24
CA ASP A 150 -13.62 16.51 -11.78
C ASP A 150 -13.31 16.88 -10.33
N TRP A 151 -12.93 18.14 -10.14
CA TRP A 151 -12.70 18.78 -8.85
C TRP A 151 -13.79 19.82 -8.55
N SER A 152 -14.91 19.77 -9.27
CA SER A 152 -16.09 20.60 -9.00
C SER A 152 -16.96 19.96 -7.91
N GLY A 153 -16.69 20.30 -6.67
CA GLY A 153 -17.43 19.83 -5.50
C GLY A 153 -16.85 20.49 -4.27
N GLY A 154 -17.69 20.86 -3.30
CA GLY A 154 -17.22 21.61 -2.12
C GLY A 154 -16.21 20.84 -1.25
N ILE A 155 -15.71 21.52 -0.22
CA ILE A 155 -14.79 20.93 0.76
C ILE A 155 -15.52 19.84 1.55
N ASN A 156 -15.09 18.58 1.42
CA ASN A 156 -15.65 17.47 2.21
C ASN A 156 -14.59 16.38 2.47
N CYS A 157 -14.21 16.21 3.73
CA CYS A 157 -13.16 15.27 4.14
C CYS A 157 -13.80 14.03 4.79
N THR A 158 -13.99 12.94 4.02
CA THR A 158 -14.30 11.64 4.63
C THR A 158 -12.99 10.87 4.89
N PRO A 159 -12.76 10.34 6.11
CA PRO A 159 -11.53 9.63 6.46
C PRO A 159 -11.33 8.31 5.70
N VAL A 160 -12.39 7.78 5.07
CA VAL A 160 -12.34 6.59 4.22
C VAL A 160 -13.10 6.91 2.92
N VAL A 161 -12.38 7.01 1.80
CA VAL A 161 -12.99 7.20 0.48
C VAL A 161 -13.51 5.85 -0.01
N THR A 162 -14.80 5.60 0.19
CA THR A 162 -15.48 4.39 -0.31
C THR A 162 -15.91 4.52 -1.78
N SER A 163 -15.93 5.75 -2.31
CA SER A 163 -16.20 6.09 -3.71
C SER A 163 -15.60 7.46 -4.00
N PHE A 164 -14.98 7.65 -5.17
CA PHE A 164 -14.50 8.97 -5.59
C PHE A 164 -15.70 9.85 -5.97
N GLY A 165 -15.93 10.92 -5.22
CA GLY A 165 -16.87 11.99 -5.53
C GLY A 165 -16.22 13.11 -6.35
N THR A 166 -16.86 14.27 -6.39
CA THR A 166 -16.30 15.48 -7.04
C THR A 166 -15.67 16.46 -6.02
N GLU A 167 -15.53 16.03 -4.77
CA GLU A 167 -15.12 16.84 -3.62
C GLU A 167 -13.60 16.88 -3.42
N TYR A 168 -13.09 17.89 -2.71
CA TYR A 168 -11.68 18.03 -2.34
C TYR A 168 -11.50 18.31 -0.84
N CYS A 169 -10.31 17.98 -0.31
CA CYS A 169 -10.04 18.11 1.13
C CYS A 169 -9.53 19.50 1.54
N SER A 170 -8.92 20.23 0.60
CA SER A 170 -8.31 21.54 0.83
C SER A 170 -8.23 22.32 -0.49
N SER A 171 -8.48 23.63 -0.44
CA SER A 171 -8.24 24.56 -1.54
C SER A 171 -7.30 25.68 -1.12
N ASP A 172 -6.43 26.12 -2.01
CA ASP A 172 -5.69 27.37 -1.83
C ASP A 172 -6.42 28.59 -2.43
N GLY A 173 -7.59 28.35 -3.06
CA GLY A 173 -8.44 29.37 -3.65
C GLY A 173 -8.19 29.59 -5.15
N ASN A 174 -7.28 28.83 -5.77
CA ASN A 174 -6.98 28.92 -7.19
C ASN A 174 -7.79 27.95 -8.05
N GLU A 175 -8.67 27.14 -7.44
CA GLU A 175 -9.56 26.22 -8.14
C GLU A 175 -10.77 26.97 -8.75
N ASP A 176 -10.96 26.86 -10.06
CA ASP A 176 -12.13 27.45 -10.74
C ASP A 176 -13.33 26.50 -10.62
N VAL A 177 -14.15 26.73 -9.60
CA VAL A 177 -15.40 26.00 -9.36
C VAL A 177 -16.60 26.59 -10.11
N THR A 178 -16.40 27.61 -10.94
CA THR A 178 -17.49 28.41 -11.54
C THR A 178 -17.77 28.10 -13.02
N ILE A 179 -16.84 27.45 -13.72
CA ILE A 179 -16.99 27.02 -15.12
C ILE A 179 -16.70 25.53 -15.27
N THR A 180 -17.39 24.94 -16.27
CA THR A 180 -17.42 23.53 -16.69
C THR A 180 -16.51 22.56 -15.92
N SER A 181 -17.13 21.57 -15.27
CA SER A 181 -16.49 20.48 -14.53
C SER A 181 -15.22 19.94 -15.19
N GLY A 182 -14.15 19.84 -14.39
CA GLY A 182 -12.87 19.26 -14.79
C GLY A 182 -11.84 20.21 -15.44
N SER A 183 -11.94 21.54 -15.26
CA SER A 183 -10.95 22.48 -15.79
C SER A 183 -10.01 23.04 -14.72
N ILE A 184 -8.68 22.99 -14.97
CA ILE A 184 -7.66 23.66 -14.18
C ILE A 184 -7.16 24.87 -15.01
N LYS A 185 -7.29 26.09 -14.48
CA LYS A 185 -6.60 27.26 -15.03
C LYS A 185 -5.35 27.54 -14.21
N ILE A 186 -4.18 27.38 -14.84
CA ILE A 186 -2.95 27.97 -14.30
C ILE A 186 -2.96 29.43 -14.70
N HIS A 187 -3.04 30.32 -13.71
CA HIS A 187 -2.82 31.75 -13.95
C HIS A 187 -1.35 31.93 -14.36
N THR A 188 -1.10 32.27 -15.61
CA THR A 188 0.23 32.73 -16.04
C THR A 188 0.50 34.07 -15.36
N GLN A 189 1.60 34.13 -14.59
CA GLN A 189 2.14 35.40 -14.09
C GLN A 189 2.62 36.29 -15.24
#